data_AF-A0A1B3WSU9-F1
#
_entry.id   AF-A0A1B3WSU9-F1
#
_cell.length_a   1.000
_cell.length_b   1.000
_cell.length_c   1.000
_cell.angle_alpha   90.00
_cell.angle_beta   90.00
_cell.angle_gamma   90.00
#
_symmetry.space_group_name_H-M   'P 1'
#
loop_
_entity.id
_entity.type
_entity.pdbx_description
1 polymer ?
#
loop_
_entity_poly.entity_id
_entity_poly.type
_entity_poly.pdbx_seq_one_letter_code
_entity_poly.pdbx_strand_id
1 'polypeptide(L)'
;MGVMISYPEPEQVKAYRDLIPIGPLSVAELVEKLRARLDIEEIGEKDITAGQMNAARFNAFHCVYNQKAIWKPEEMSFVLYKIVQNEKSRAYYDEPDLSWGIDGFIHVLFEEKTGFYASNSQRLNIEIGLARGVSKESIETEDYSFRGILAHLAIAEWEGRKIDPFVSDRSGRLKMIGQDRRNEGVMKSYPEQVEAYRDLIPIGPLSVAELVEKLKSRLDIEEIGEKDITAGQMNAARFNAFHCVYNQKAIWKPEEMSFVLYKIVQNEKSRAYYDEPDLSWGADGFIHVLFEEKTGFYASNSQRLSIEIGLARGVSKESIETEDYSFKGILAYLAIAESEGRKIDPL
;
A
#
# COMPACT_ATOMS: atom_id res chain seq x y z
N MET A 1 23.83 30.34 -3.97
CA MET A 1 24.24 29.10 -3.26
C MET A 1 23.13 28.78 -2.27
N GLY A 2 22.22 27.89 -2.64
CA GLY A 2 21.16 27.43 -1.74
C GLY A 2 21.76 26.46 -0.73
N VAL A 3 21.58 26.74 0.56
CA VAL A 3 21.95 25.82 1.63
C VAL A 3 20.99 24.63 1.52
N MET A 4 21.49 23.46 1.10
CA MET A 4 20.78 22.21 1.30
C MET A 4 20.70 21.99 2.80
N ILE A 5 19.52 22.23 3.36
CA ILE A 5 19.19 21.80 4.71
C ILE A 5 19.12 20.27 4.63
N SER A 6 20.19 19.59 5.07
CA SER A 6 20.14 18.13 5.24
C SER A 6 19.33 17.85 6.50
N TYR A 7 18.11 17.36 6.33
CA TYR A 7 17.39 16.76 7.46
C TYR A 7 18.15 15.51 7.90
N PRO A 8 18.18 15.19 9.21
CA PRO A 8 18.66 13.89 9.67
C PRO A 8 17.87 12.80 8.93
N GLU A 9 18.57 11.78 8.43
CA GLU A 9 17.92 10.60 7.86
C GLU A 9 16.96 10.01 8.92
N PRO A 10 15.67 9.80 8.61
CA PRO A 10 14.72 9.29 9.58
C PRO A 10 15.21 7.97 10.17
N GLU A 11 15.02 7.78 11.47
CA GLU A 11 15.63 6.66 12.19
C GLU A 11 15.22 5.28 11.66
N GLN A 12 13.97 5.15 11.20
CA GLN A 12 13.47 3.94 10.56
C GLN A 12 14.16 3.67 9.21
N VAL A 13 14.42 4.71 8.41
CA VAL A 13 15.16 4.59 7.15
C VAL A 13 16.55 4.05 7.45
N LYS A 14 17.24 4.61 8.44
CA LYS A 14 18.56 4.13 8.87
C LYS A 14 18.55 2.66 9.33
N ALA A 15 17.49 2.21 10.00
CA ALA A 15 17.38 0.84 10.50
C ALA A 15 17.13 -0.20 9.40
N TYR A 16 16.33 0.15 8.38
CA TYR A 16 15.81 -0.79 7.40
C TYR A 16 16.44 -0.71 6.01
N ARG A 17 17.09 0.40 5.66
CA ARG A 17 17.62 0.66 4.32
C ARG A 17 18.53 -0.46 3.81
N ASP A 18 19.44 -0.94 4.65
CA ASP A 18 20.41 -2.00 4.29
C ASP A 18 19.78 -3.40 4.20
N LEU A 19 18.53 -3.56 4.65
CA LEU A 19 17.79 -4.83 4.58
C LEU A 19 17.00 -4.98 3.27
N ILE A 20 16.78 -3.89 2.54
CA ILE A 20 15.99 -3.89 1.30
C ILE A 20 16.91 -4.27 0.12
N PRO A 21 16.62 -5.37 -0.60
CA PRO A 21 17.43 -5.76 -1.75
C PRO A 21 17.47 -4.68 -2.84
N ILE A 22 18.66 -4.43 -3.38
CA ILE A 22 18.87 -3.49 -4.50
C ILE A 22 18.73 -4.25 -5.82
N GLY A 23 17.84 -3.74 -6.67
CA GLY A 23 17.57 -4.29 -8.01
C GLY A 23 16.27 -5.09 -8.00
N PRO A 24 15.20 -4.62 -8.67
CA PRO A 24 13.96 -5.36 -8.73
C PRO A 24 14.19 -6.69 -9.45
N LEU A 25 13.94 -7.80 -8.77
CA LEU A 25 13.91 -9.11 -9.42
C LEU A 25 12.88 -9.12 -10.55
N SER A 26 13.22 -9.84 -11.63
CA SER A 26 12.27 -10.12 -12.71
C SER A 26 11.10 -10.97 -12.21
N VAL A 27 9.97 -10.95 -12.94
CA VAL A 27 8.82 -11.82 -12.64
C VAL A 27 9.24 -13.28 -12.65
N ALA A 28 10.08 -13.71 -13.59
CA ALA A 28 10.58 -15.08 -13.64
C ALA A 28 11.35 -15.48 -12.36
N GLU A 29 12.23 -14.60 -11.86
CA GLU A 29 12.97 -14.86 -10.62
C GLU A 29 12.06 -14.90 -9.39
N LEU A 30 11.02 -14.05 -9.35
CA LEU A 30 10.03 -14.08 -8.28
C LEU A 30 9.18 -15.35 -8.31
N VAL A 31 8.74 -15.78 -9.49
CA VAL A 31 7.96 -17.01 -9.66
C VAL A 31 8.78 -18.24 -9.26
N GLU A 32 10.06 -18.31 -9.63
CA GLU A 32 10.94 -19.41 -9.20
C GLU A 32 11.11 -19.43 -7.67
N LYS A 33 11.25 -18.25 -7.04
CA LYS A 33 11.27 -18.13 -5.57
C LYS A 33 9.96 -18.57 -4.93
N LEU A 34 8.81 -18.24 -5.53
CA LEU A 34 7.50 -18.70 -5.08
C LEU A 34 7.38 -20.22 -5.18
N ARG A 35 7.73 -20.81 -6.32
CA ARG A 35 7.69 -22.27 -6.56
C ARG A 35 8.59 -23.06 -5.61
N ALA A 36 9.72 -22.48 -5.21
CA ALA A 36 10.62 -23.11 -4.25
C ALA A 36 9.99 -23.28 -2.85
N ARG A 37 8.96 -22.48 -2.52
CA ARG A 37 8.37 -22.39 -1.16
C ARG A 37 6.91 -22.82 -1.11
N LEU A 38 6.14 -22.57 -2.16
CA LEU A 38 4.71 -22.79 -2.24
C LEU A 38 4.38 -23.65 -3.44
N ASP A 39 3.33 -24.45 -3.31
CA ASP A 39 2.72 -25.09 -4.46
C ASP A 39 1.77 -24.06 -5.09
N ILE A 40 2.01 -23.72 -6.37
CA ILE A 40 1.25 -22.71 -7.10
C ILE A 40 0.69 -23.29 -8.39
N GLU A 41 -0.51 -22.86 -8.75
CA GLU A 41 -1.21 -23.22 -9.98
C GLU A 41 -1.36 -21.98 -10.84
N GLU A 42 -0.91 -22.05 -12.10
CA GLU A 42 -1.12 -20.97 -13.06
C GLU A 42 -2.59 -20.94 -13.51
N ILE A 43 -3.19 -19.76 -13.43
CA ILE A 43 -4.51 -19.46 -13.99
C ILE A 43 -4.27 -18.71 -15.30
N GLY A 44 -4.76 -19.28 -16.40
CA GLY A 44 -4.61 -18.67 -17.71
C GLY A 44 -5.33 -17.32 -17.78
N GLU A 45 -4.80 -16.39 -18.60
CA GLU A 45 -5.34 -15.02 -18.70
C GLU A 45 -6.86 -14.97 -18.94
N LYS A 46 -7.38 -15.92 -19.71
CA LYS A 46 -8.81 -16.07 -20.02
C LYS A 46 -9.71 -16.31 -18.80
N ASP A 47 -9.13 -16.82 -17.72
CA ASP A 47 -9.83 -17.19 -16.49
C ASP A 47 -9.71 -16.07 -15.42
N ILE A 48 -8.99 -14.97 -15.74
CA ILE A 48 -8.93 -13.75 -14.94
C ILE A 48 -10.17 -12.90 -15.23
N THR A 49 -10.84 -12.41 -14.18
CA THR A 49 -12.05 -11.59 -14.36
C THR A 49 -11.72 -10.27 -15.07
N ALA A 50 -12.67 -9.75 -15.85
CA ALA A 50 -12.49 -8.48 -16.55
C ALA A 50 -12.22 -7.31 -15.57
N GLY A 51 -12.87 -7.31 -14.40
CA GLY A 51 -12.63 -6.31 -13.35
C GLY A 51 -11.20 -6.35 -12.82
N GLN A 52 -10.72 -7.55 -12.47
CA GLN A 52 -9.35 -7.76 -12.00
C GLN A 52 -8.33 -7.36 -13.07
N MET A 53 -8.56 -7.73 -14.33
CA MET A 53 -7.67 -7.39 -15.43
C MET A 53 -7.63 -5.89 -15.70
N ASN A 54 -8.78 -5.19 -15.64
CA ASN A 54 -8.82 -3.74 -15.82
C ASN A 54 -8.08 -3.01 -14.70
N ALA A 55 -8.27 -3.42 -13.44
CA ALA A 55 -7.53 -2.89 -12.31
C ALA A 55 -6.03 -3.16 -12.42
N ALA A 56 -5.65 -4.39 -12.81
CA ALA A 56 -4.26 -4.78 -13.03
C ALA A 56 -3.57 -3.95 -14.11
N ARG A 57 -4.22 -3.77 -15.27
CA ARG A 57 -3.72 -2.93 -16.36
C ARG A 57 -3.53 -1.48 -15.95
N PHE A 58 -4.51 -0.93 -15.24
CA PHE A 58 -4.42 0.43 -14.73
C PHE A 58 -3.24 0.58 -13.75
N ASN A 59 -3.14 -0.30 -12.77
CA ASN A 59 -2.08 -0.24 -11.77
C ASN A 59 -0.69 -0.51 -12.36
N ALA A 60 -0.55 -1.45 -13.30
CA ALA A 60 0.71 -1.73 -13.99
C ALA A 60 1.15 -0.54 -14.86
N PHE A 61 0.22 0.12 -15.53
CA PHE A 61 0.52 1.31 -16.33
C PHE A 61 1.08 2.47 -15.48
N HIS A 62 0.54 2.66 -14.28
CA HIS A 62 0.95 3.71 -13.35
C HIS A 62 2.02 3.29 -12.34
N CYS A 63 2.51 2.05 -12.38
CA CYS A 63 3.52 1.60 -11.42
C CYS A 63 4.87 2.31 -11.66
N VAL A 64 5.65 2.50 -10.58
CA VAL A 64 6.94 3.23 -10.65
C VAL A 64 7.89 2.68 -11.72
N TYR A 65 7.87 1.37 -11.95
CA TYR A 65 8.74 0.70 -12.89
C TYR A 65 8.32 0.95 -14.35
N ASN A 66 7.04 1.24 -14.60
CA ASN A 66 6.57 1.60 -15.94
C ASN A 66 6.77 3.08 -16.28
N GLN A 67 7.09 3.94 -15.30
CA GLN A 67 7.33 5.37 -15.56
C GLN A 67 8.51 5.61 -16.51
N LYS A 68 9.47 4.67 -16.56
CA LYS A 68 10.64 4.72 -17.45
C LYS A 68 10.44 3.98 -18.77
N ALA A 69 9.76 2.83 -18.71
CA ALA A 69 9.59 1.96 -19.87
C ALA A 69 8.41 2.37 -20.76
N ILE A 70 7.40 3.05 -20.18
CA ILE A 70 6.22 3.60 -20.87
C ILE A 70 5.52 2.55 -21.73
N TRP A 71 5.37 1.33 -21.21
CA TRP A 71 4.57 0.29 -21.86
C TRP A 71 3.10 0.68 -21.84
N LYS A 72 2.42 0.46 -22.96
CA LYS A 72 0.98 0.66 -23.04
C LYS A 72 0.22 -0.53 -22.45
N PRO A 73 -0.98 -0.34 -21.89
CA PRO A 73 -1.77 -1.44 -21.32
C PRO A 73 -2.02 -2.62 -22.27
N GLU A 74 -2.11 -2.37 -23.57
CA GLU A 74 -2.34 -3.38 -24.61
C GLU A 74 -1.08 -4.21 -24.93
N GLU A 75 0.09 -3.73 -24.51
CA GLU A 75 1.38 -4.39 -24.69
C GLU A 75 1.76 -5.24 -23.48
N MET A 76 1.06 -5.10 -22.35
CA MET A 76 1.34 -5.81 -21.10
C MET A 76 0.87 -7.26 -21.15
N SER A 77 1.59 -8.13 -20.43
CA SER A 77 1.23 -9.54 -20.31
C SER A 77 1.11 -9.92 -18.84
N PHE A 78 0.00 -10.57 -18.50
CA PHE A 78 -0.36 -10.87 -17.11
C PHE A 78 -0.45 -12.37 -16.88
N VAL A 79 0.08 -12.79 -15.74
CA VAL A 79 -0.04 -14.16 -15.25
C VAL A 79 -0.56 -14.15 -13.82
N LEU A 80 -1.57 -14.98 -13.55
CA LEU A 80 -2.16 -15.15 -12.23
C LEU A 80 -1.75 -16.52 -11.68
N TYR A 81 -1.19 -16.55 -10.48
CA TYR A 81 -0.89 -17.78 -9.75
C TYR A 81 -1.83 -17.91 -8.56
N LYS A 82 -2.60 -19.00 -8.52
CA LYS A 82 -3.31 -19.44 -7.33
C LYS A 82 -2.34 -20.18 -6.41
N ILE A 83 -2.38 -19.85 -5.13
CA ILE A 83 -1.64 -20.59 -4.11
C ILE A 83 -2.47 -21.80 -3.70
N VAL A 84 -1.89 -23.01 -3.80
CA VAL A 84 -2.59 -24.24 -3.43
C VAL A 84 -2.70 -24.30 -1.91
N GLN A 85 -3.91 -24.52 -1.38
CA GLN A 85 -4.14 -24.67 0.05
C GLN A 85 -3.60 -26.01 0.54
N ASN A 86 -2.50 -25.97 1.30
CA ASN A 86 -1.85 -27.15 1.88
C ASN A 86 -0.94 -26.72 3.05
N GLU A 87 -0.11 -27.64 3.56
CA GLU A 87 0.78 -27.37 4.69
C GLU A 87 1.77 -26.21 4.43
N LYS A 88 2.27 -26.06 3.20
CA LYS A 88 3.23 -25.00 2.85
C LYS A 88 2.59 -23.60 2.85
N SER A 89 1.31 -23.52 2.50
CA SER A 89 0.56 -22.26 2.43
C SER A 89 -0.31 -21.98 3.66
N ARG A 90 -0.26 -22.85 4.67
CA ARG A 90 -1.04 -22.74 5.91
C ARG A 90 -0.90 -21.37 6.58
N ALA A 91 0.31 -20.81 6.60
CA ALA A 91 0.60 -19.53 7.22
C ALA A 91 -0.13 -18.34 6.58
N TYR A 92 -0.59 -18.48 5.33
CA TYR A 92 -1.46 -17.49 4.70
C TYR A 92 -2.93 -17.85 4.98
N TYR A 93 -3.31 -19.12 4.81
CA TYR A 93 -4.70 -19.60 4.97
C TYR A 93 -5.28 -19.57 6.40
N ASP A 94 -4.43 -19.49 7.42
CA ASP A 94 -4.87 -19.39 8.83
C ASP A 94 -5.15 -17.94 9.27
N GLU A 95 -4.94 -16.93 8.41
CA GLU A 95 -5.19 -15.50 8.68
C GLU A 95 -6.32 -14.94 7.77
N PRO A 96 -7.61 -15.30 7.99
CA PRO A 96 -8.72 -14.92 7.11
C PRO A 96 -8.96 -13.42 6.98
N ASP A 97 -8.69 -12.64 8.03
CA ASP A 97 -8.85 -11.18 7.99
C ASP A 97 -7.80 -10.49 7.08
N LEU A 98 -6.75 -11.22 6.69
CA LEU A 98 -5.61 -10.72 5.91
C LEU A 98 -5.52 -11.31 4.50
N SER A 99 -6.45 -12.20 4.12
CA SER A 99 -6.30 -12.92 2.86
C SER A 99 -7.58 -13.47 2.24
N TRP A 100 -7.53 -13.65 0.90
CA TRP A 100 -8.54 -14.11 -0.06
C TRP A 100 -9.84 -13.32 -0.21
N GLY A 101 -10.30 -12.60 0.83
CA GLY A 101 -11.50 -11.76 0.75
C GLY A 101 -12.67 -12.46 0.06
N ILE A 102 -13.27 -11.81 -0.93
CA ILE A 102 -14.42 -12.31 -1.70
C ILE A 102 -14.03 -13.42 -2.71
N ASP A 103 -12.75 -13.61 -3.02
CA ASP A 103 -12.31 -14.54 -4.08
C ASP A 103 -12.35 -16.01 -3.67
N GLY A 104 -12.28 -16.29 -2.36
CA GLY A 104 -12.30 -17.67 -1.82
C GLY A 104 -11.00 -18.46 -1.99
N PHE A 105 -9.93 -17.87 -2.54
CA PHE A 105 -8.58 -18.45 -2.59
C PHE A 105 -7.51 -17.36 -2.65
N ILE A 106 -6.26 -17.69 -2.32
CA ILE A 106 -5.13 -16.75 -2.42
C ILE A 106 -4.56 -16.78 -3.82
N HIS A 107 -4.29 -15.60 -4.37
CA HIS A 107 -3.56 -15.47 -5.62
C HIS A 107 -2.55 -14.33 -5.59
N VAL A 108 -1.62 -14.41 -6.54
CA VAL A 108 -0.77 -13.30 -6.95
C VAL A 108 -0.84 -13.15 -8.47
N LEU A 109 -1.08 -11.94 -8.92
CA LEU A 109 -1.00 -11.52 -10.31
C LEU A 109 0.33 -10.82 -10.54
N PHE A 110 1.01 -11.15 -11.62
CA PHE A 110 2.20 -10.47 -12.13
C PHE A 110 1.95 -9.88 -13.50
N GLU A 111 2.60 -8.76 -13.79
CA GLU A 111 2.77 -8.23 -15.14
C GLU A 111 4.24 -8.37 -15.55
N GLU A 112 4.49 -9.09 -16.65
CA GLU A 112 5.82 -9.58 -17.01
C GLU A 112 6.80 -8.49 -17.46
N LYS A 113 6.32 -7.38 -18.04
CA LYS A 113 7.19 -6.35 -18.65
C LYS A 113 7.62 -5.26 -17.68
N THR A 114 6.72 -4.84 -16.81
CA THR A 114 6.88 -3.78 -15.82
C THR A 114 7.34 -4.31 -14.48
N GLY A 115 7.16 -5.62 -14.22
CA GLY A 115 7.39 -6.20 -12.90
C GLY A 115 6.35 -5.79 -11.85
N PHE A 116 5.22 -5.23 -12.29
CA PHE A 116 4.06 -5.00 -11.43
C PHE A 116 3.56 -6.34 -10.87
N TYR A 117 3.10 -6.31 -9.62
CA TYR A 117 2.44 -7.45 -9.01
C TYR A 117 1.33 -6.98 -8.06
N ALA A 118 0.35 -7.84 -7.82
CA ALA A 118 -0.69 -7.64 -6.82
C ALA A 118 -1.14 -8.99 -6.26
N SER A 119 -1.28 -9.08 -4.94
CA SER A 119 -1.86 -10.26 -4.28
C SER A 119 -3.07 -9.86 -3.45
N ASN A 120 -4.07 -10.74 -3.40
CA ASN A 120 -5.21 -10.62 -2.48
C ASN A 120 -4.90 -11.13 -1.05
N SER A 121 -3.66 -11.56 -0.79
CA SER A 121 -3.12 -11.78 0.54
C SER A 121 -2.13 -10.67 0.86
N GLN A 122 -2.41 -9.91 1.91
CA GLN A 122 -1.50 -8.83 2.35
C GLN A 122 -0.13 -9.39 2.73
N ARG A 123 -0.12 -10.53 3.43
CA ARG A 123 1.11 -11.23 3.79
C ARG A 123 1.92 -11.61 2.55
N LEU A 124 1.29 -12.24 1.56
CA LEU A 124 1.99 -12.61 0.33
C LEU A 124 2.48 -11.39 -0.45
N ASN A 125 1.68 -10.31 -0.48
CA ASN A 125 2.05 -9.05 -1.13
C ASN A 125 3.34 -8.46 -0.52
N ILE A 126 3.43 -8.45 0.81
CA ILE A 126 4.61 -8.00 1.56
C ILE A 126 5.82 -8.87 1.25
N GLU A 127 5.68 -10.19 1.38
CA GLU A 127 6.80 -11.12 1.18
C GLU A 127 7.36 -11.03 -0.25
N ILE A 128 6.49 -10.84 -1.26
CA ILE A 128 6.91 -10.64 -2.66
C ILE A 128 7.59 -9.28 -2.85
N GLY A 129 7.07 -8.21 -2.26
CA GLY A 129 7.69 -6.88 -2.35
C GLY A 129 9.11 -6.86 -1.79
N LEU A 130 9.28 -7.51 -0.65
CA LEU A 130 10.58 -7.67 0.00
C LEU A 130 11.55 -8.52 -0.82
N ALA A 131 11.08 -9.62 -1.42
CA ALA A 131 11.90 -10.42 -2.33
C ALA A 131 12.32 -9.64 -3.56
N ARG A 132 11.38 -8.90 -4.16
CA ARG A 132 11.63 -8.13 -5.36
C ARG A 132 12.69 -7.07 -5.09
N GLY A 133 12.60 -6.40 -3.93
CA GLY A 133 13.43 -5.25 -3.64
C GLY A 133 13.00 -4.02 -4.44
N VAL A 134 13.82 -2.97 -4.39
CA VAL A 134 13.59 -1.71 -5.09
C VAL A 134 14.79 -1.30 -5.94
N SER A 135 14.59 -0.31 -6.82
CA SER A 135 15.69 0.26 -7.58
C SER A 135 16.63 1.07 -6.67
N LYS A 136 17.90 1.23 -7.06
CA LYS A 136 18.84 2.10 -6.35
C LYS A 136 18.33 3.53 -6.24
N GLU A 137 17.72 4.04 -7.31
CA GLU A 137 17.10 5.36 -7.36
C GLU A 137 15.98 5.48 -6.34
N SER A 138 15.11 4.47 -6.21
CA SER A 138 14.04 4.43 -5.21
C SER A 138 14.56 4.55 -3.78
N ILE A 139 15.74 3.98 -3.48
CA ILE A 139 16.40 4.11 -2.18
C ILE A 139 16.98 5.52 -1.99
N GLU A 140 17.53 6.11 -3.05
CA GLU A 140 18.15 7.44 -3.03
C GLU A 140 17.11 8.56 -2.95
N THR A 141 15.96 8.40 -3.61
CA THR A 141 14.84 9.36 -3.62
C THR A 141 13.80 9.07 -2.54
N GLU A 142 13.91 7.92 -1.87
CA GLU A 142 12.93 7.43 -0.89
C GLU A 142 11.50 7.48 -1.43
N ASP A 143 11.31 6.95 -2.64
CA ASP A 143 10.03 6.95 -3.35
C ASP A 143 8.98 6.04 -2.70
N TYR A 144 7.78 6.00 -3.30
CA TYR A 144 6.65 5.18 -2.85
C TYR A 144 7.01 3.69 -2.66
N SER A 145 7.83 3.13 -3.54
CA SER A 145 8.18 1.70 -3.46
C SER A 145 9.13 1.44 -2.30
N PHE A 146 10.10 2.32 -2.07
CA PHE A 146 10.99 2.20 -0.91
C PHE A 146 10.24 2.38 0.41
N ARG A 147 9.43 3.43 0.54
CA ARG A 147 8.67 3.70 1.78
C ARG A 147 7.63 2.64 2.07
N GLY A 148 6.97 2.09 1.04
CA GLY A 148 6.04 0.99 1.20
C GLY A 148 6.71 -0.26 1.76
N ILE A 149 7.88 -0.65 1.23
CA ILE A 149 8.65 -1.78 1.78
C ILE A 149 9.09 -1.51 3.22
N LEU A 150 9.53 -0.29 3.53
CA LEU A 150 9.96 0.09 4.87
C LEU A 150 8.82 -0.03 5.90
N ALA A 151 7.62 0.44 5.58
CA ALA A 151 6.45 0.28 6.44
C ALA A 151 6.12 -1.20 6.69
N HIS A 152 6.21 -2.04 5.66
CA HIS A 152 5.97 -3.48 5.78
C HIS A 152 7.04 -4.19 6.62
N LEU A 153 8.31 -3.78 6.52
CA LEU A 153 9.38 -4.29 7.40
C LEU A 153 9.10 -3.97 8.87
N ALA A 154 8.67 -2.73 9.16
CA ALA A 154 8.33 -2.33 10.52
C ALA A 154 7.17 -3.16 11.08
N ILE A 155 6.08 -3.33 10.33
CA ILE A 155 4.94 -4.16 10.75
C ILE A 155 5.38 -5.58 11.08
N ALA A 156 6.18 -6.17 10.21
CA ALA A 156 6.55 -7.57 10.39
C ALA A 156 7.63 -7.76 11.48
N GLU A 157 8.46 -6.74 11.78
CA GLU A 157 9.26 -6.72 13.02
C GLU A 157 8.35 -6.78 14.26
N TRP A 158 7.31 -5.96 14.32
CA TRP A 158 6.39 -5.89 15.48
C TRP A 158 5.68 -7.22 15.74
N GLU A 159 5.37 -7.95 14.68
CA GLU A 159 4.74 -9.26 14.77
C GLU A 159 5.71 -10.38 15.11
N GLY A 160 6.98 -10.06 15.37
CA GLY A 160 8.04 -11.03 15.61
C GLY A 160 8.24 -11.97 14.41
N ARG A 161 7.81 -11.55 13.21
CA ARG A 161 7.88 -12.38 12.02
C ARG A 161 9.35 -12.49 11.62
N LYS A 162 9.80 -13.73 11.40
CA LYS A 162 11.02 -13.96 10.63
C LYS A 162 10.68 -13.65 9.18
N ILE A 163 10.89 -12.41 8.78
CA ILE A 163 10.65 -11.97 7.41
C ILE A 163 11.79 -12.50 6.54
N ASP A 164 11.88 -13.80 6.25
CA ASP A 164 12.90 -14.28 5.30
C ASP A 164 12.50 -13.78 3.90
N PRO A 165 13.03 -12.63 3.42
CA PRO A 165 12.67 -12.15 2.09
C PRO A 165 13.35 -13.14 1.17
N PHE A 166 12.65 -13.82 0.27
CA PHE A 166 13.09 -14.94 -0.57
C PHE A 166 14.56 -14.91 -1.12
N VAL A 167 15.60 -14.83 -0.29
CA VAL A 167 16.98 -14.39 -0.55
C VAL A 167 17.83 -15.41 0.18
N SER A 168 18.32 -16.37 -0.60
CA SER A 168 18.96 -17.63 -0.25
C SER A 168 20.14 -17.54 0.73
N ASP A 169 20.22 -18.45 1.70
CA ASP A 169 21.07 -19.65 1.70
C ASP A 169 20.68 -20.55 2.91
N ARG A 170 21.37 -21.68 3.13
CA ARG A 170 21.05 -22.72 4.15
C ARG A 170 20.97 -22.23 5.62
N SER A 171 21.04 -20.93 5.88
CA SER A 171 20.87 -20.35 7.20
C SER A 171 19.47 -19.81 7.50
N GLY A 172 18.60 -19.57 6.50
CA GLY A 172 17.17 -19.23 6.69
C GLY A 172 16.90 -18.12 7.71
N ARG A 173 17.83 -17.17 7.83
CA ARG A 173 17.76 -16.07 8.78
C ARG A 173 17.91 -14.78 7.99
N LEU A 174 16.86 -13.95 8.00
CA LEU A 174 17.14 -12.60 8.45
C LEU A 174 17.87 -12.72 9.78
N LYS A 175 19.12 -12.31 9.81
CA LYS A 175 19.58 -11.69 11.05
C LYS A 175 18.72 -10.43 11.18
N MET A 176 17.61 -10.55 11.92
CA MET A 176 17.11 -9.43 12.69
C MET A 176 18.35 -8.86 13.38
N ILE A 177 18.84 -7.71 12.95
CA ILE A 177 19.85 -6.94 13.70
C ILE A 177 19.10 -6.30 14.88
N GLY A 178 18.44 -7.15 15.68
CA GLY A 178 17.79 -6.83 16.96
C GLY A 178 18.53 -7.50 18.12
N GLN A 179 19.75 -8.00 17.89
CA GLN A 179 20.70 -8.39 18.94
C GLN A 179 22.12 -7.90 18.67
N ASP A 180 22.31 -6.97 17.72
CA ASP A 180 23.52 -6.18 17.70
C ASP A 180 23.22 -4.93 18.52
N ARG A 181 23.92 -4.76 19.66
CA ARG A 181 23.75 -3.70 20.68
C ARG A 181 24.01 -2.28 20.16
N ARG A 182 23.92 -2.05 18.85
CA ARG A 182 24.26 -0.80 18.16
C ARG A 182 23.04 0.07 17.84
N ASN A 183 21.82 -0.47 17.97
CA ASN A 183 20.55 0.26 17.75
C ASN A 183 19.71 0.45 19.03
N GLU A 184 20.27 0.18 20.22
CA GLU A 184 19.62 0.53 21.49
C GLU A 184 19.45 2.07 21.53
N GLY A 185 18.21 2.55 21.37
CA GLY A 185 17.83 3.96 21.47
C GLY A 185 17.56 4.70 20.16
N VAL A 186 17.45 4.01 19.02
CA VAL A 186 17.25 4.65 17.70
C VAL A 186 15.82 4.50 17.18
N MET A 187 14.90 3.83 17.88
CA MET A 187 13.50 3.72 17.42
C MET A 187 12.61 3.43 18.63
N LYS A 188 11.46 4.10 18.73
CA LYS A 188 10.40 3.66 19.65
C LYS A 188 10.07 2.20 19.31
N SER A 189 10.24 1.31 20.27
CA SER A 189 9.74 -0.07 20.20
C SER A 189 8.24 -0.07 19.90
N TYR A 190 7.70 -1.19 19.41
CA TYR A 190 6.27 -1.30 19.14
C TYR A 190 5.40 -0.85 20.33
N PRO A 191 5.67 -1.29 21.59
CA PRO A 191 4.94 -0.79 22.75
C PRO A 191 5.04 0.73 22.95
N GLU A 192 6.22 1.33 22.73
CA GLU A 192 6.41 2.79 22.84
C GLU A 192 5.68 3.55 21.73
N GLN A 193 5.56 2.99 20.53
CA GLN A 193 4.76 3.59 19.45
C GLN A 193 3.26 3.50 19.76
N VAL A 194 2.78 2.36 20.24
CA VAL A 194 1.39 2.20 20.68
C VAL A 194 1.08 3.20 21.79
N GLU A 195 1.94 3.31 22.81
CA GLU A 195 1.77 4.29 23.89
C GLU A 195 1.77 5.73 23.38
N ALA A 196 2.64 6.07 22.42
CA ALA A 196 2.76 7.43 21.92
C ALA A 196 1.60 7.87 21.00
N TYR A 197 1.05 6.96 20.20
CA TYR A 197 0.17 7.35 19.09
C TYR A 197 -1.23 6.73 19.13
N ARG A 198 -1.50 5.74 19.97
CA ARG A 198 -2.82 5.08 20.03
C ARG A 198 -3.96 6.07 20.19
N ASP A 199 -3.79 7.06 21.06
CA ASP A 199 -4.80 8.09 21.34
C ASP A 199 -4.94 9.13 20.22
N LEU A 200 -4.02 9.15 19.26
CA LEU A 200 -4.10 9.99 18.06
C LEU A 200 -4.96 9.35 16.96
N ILE A 201 -5.18 8.03 17.03
CA ILE A 201 -5.96 7.28 16.03
C ILE A 201 -7.44 7.37 16.41
N PRO A 202 -8.27 8.06 15.60
CA PRO A 202 -9.69 8.20 15.91
C PRO A 202 -10.41 6.86 15.88
N ILE A 203 -11.40 6.71 16.76
CA ILE A 203 -12.35 5.60 16.68
C ILE A 203 -13.33 5.91 15.55
N GLY A 204 -13.28 5.08 14.50
CA GLY A 204 -14.12 5.17 13.30
C GLY A 204 -14.75 3.82 12.93
N PRO A 205 -15.05 3.57 11.64
CA PRO A 205 -14.81 4.46 10.50
C PRO A 205 -15.86 5.59 10.43
N LEU A 206 -15.41 6.82 10.21
CA LEU A 206 -16.31 7.91 9.80
C LEU A 206 -17.02 7.59 8.48
N SER A 207 -18.23 8.11 8.32
CA SER A 207 -18.96 8.07 7.04
C SER A 207 -18.29 8.93 5.98
N VAL A 208 -18.60 8.67 4.70
CA VAL A 208 -18.11 9.50 3.59
C VAL A 208 -18.53 10.96 3.76
N ALA A 209 -19.76 11.22 4.21
CA ALA A 209 -20.24 12.58 4.45
C ALA A 209 -19.39 13.31 5.51
N GLU A 210 -19.07 12.65 6.62
CA GLU A 210 -18.21 13.21 7.68
C GLU A 210 -16.78 13.48 7.19
N LEU A 211 -16.22 12.57 6.37
CA LEU A 211 -14.90 12.76 5.76
C LEU A 211 -14.88 13.93 4.77
N VAL A 212 -15.93 14.08 3.96
CA VAL A 212 -16.05 15.19 3.01
C VAL A 212 -16.17 16.52 3.75
N GLU A 213 -16.93 16.59 4.85
CA GLU A 213 -17.01 17.82 5.65
C GLU A 213 -15.67 18.18 6.30
N LYS A 214 -14.91 17.19 6.80
CA LYS A 214 -13.53 17.41 7.26
C LYS A 214 -12.63 17.94 6.14
N LEU A 215 -12.67 17.33 4.95
CA LEU A 215 -11.93 17.81 3.78
C LEU A 215 -12.28 19.26 3.44
N LYS A 216 -13.56 19.62 3.36
CA LYS A 216 -14.02 20.99 3.07
C LYS A 216 -13.59 22.00 4.13
N SER A 217 -13.47 21.59 5.39
CA SER A 217 -13.04 22.48 6.47
C SER A 217 -11.57 22.90 6.34
N ARG A 218 -10.75 22.09 5.65
CA ARG A 218 -9.29 22.24 5.56
C ARG A 218 -8.81 22.62 4.16
N LEU A 219 -9.49 22.17 3.12
CA LEU A 219 -9.13 22.34 1.71
C LEU A 219 -10.28 22.94 0.93
N ASP A 220 -9.93 23.71 -0.11
CA ASP A 220 -10.92 24.07 -1.12
C ASP A 220 -10.99 22.91 -2.12
N ILE A 221 -12.18 22.31 -2.24
CA ILE A 221 -12.43 21.16 -3.10
C ILE A 221 -13.56 21.45 -4.08
N GLU A 222 -13.46 20.90 -5.29
CA GLU A 222 -14.43 21.01 -6.36
C GLU A 222 -14.94 19.61 -6.70
N GLU A 223 -16.25 19.39 -6.68
CA GLU A 223 -16.83 18.13 -7.13
C GLU A 223 -16.65 18.00 -8.64
N ILE A 224 -16.14 16.84 -9.08
CA ILE A 224 -15.91 16.52 -10.49
C ILE A 224 -16.70 15.26 -10.86
N GLY A 225 -16.97 15.07 -12.14
CA GLY A 225 -17.67 13.88 -12.63
C GLY A 225 -16.71 12.73 -12.95
N GLU A 226 -17.24 11.51 -13.07
CA GLU A 226 -16.47 10.35 -13.52
C GLU A 226 -15.78 10.57 -14.88
N LYS A 227 -16.35 11.42 -15.74
CA LYS A 227 -15.80 11.80 -17.05
C LYS A 227 -14.51 12.62 -16.97
N ASP A 228 -14.24 13.22 -15.81
CA ASP A 228 -13.08 14.08 -15.58
C ASP A 228 -11.86 13.26 -15.14
N ILE A 229 -12.03 11.95 -14.95
CA ILE A 229 -10.96 10.98 -14.72
C ILE A 229 -11.01 9.85 -15.76
N THR A 230 -9.96 9.05 -15.86
CA THR A 230 -9.86 7.99 -16.87
C THR A 230 -10.79 6.82 -16.55
N ALA A 231 -11.29 6.14 -17.58
CA ALA A 231 -12.06 4.90 -17.40
C ALA A 231 -11.26 3.82 -16.65
N GLY A 232 -9.94 3.79 -16.82
CA GLY A 232 -9.03 2.92 -16.08
C GLY A 232 -9.08 3.18 -14.57
N GLN A 233 -8.99 4.45 -14.16
CA GLN A 233 -9.11 4.86 -12.75
C GLN A 233 -10.44 4.41 -12.16
N MET A 234 -11.55 4.66 -12.86
CA MET A 234 -12.87 4.27 -12.37
C MET A 234 -13.04 2.75 -12.28
N ASN A 235 -12.51 1.99 -13.23
CA ASN A 235 -12.56 0.53 -13.18
C ASN A 235 -11.73 -0.03 -12.01
N ALA A 236 -10.55 0.53 -11.77
CA ALA A 236 -9.73 0.17 -10.62
C ALA A 236 -10.42 0.54 -9.29
N ALA A 237 -11.03 1.72 -9.21
CA ALA A 237 -11.79 2.15 -8.03
C ALA A 237 -12.96 1.21 -7.72
N ARG A 238 -13.76 0.82 -8.73
CA ARG A 238 -14.85 -0.15 -8.57
C ARG A 238 -14.37 -1.52 -8.10
N PHE A 239 -13.29 -2.02 -8.70
CA PHE A 239 -12.69 -3.29 -8.29
C PHE A 239 -12.19 -3.21 -6.84
N ASN A 240 -11.43 -2.16 -6.49
CA ASN A 240 -10.88 -1.98 -5.16
C ASN A 240 -11.97 -1.78 -4.10
N ALA A 241 -13.04 -1.03 -4.40
CA ALA A 241 -14.19 -0.87 -3.52
C ALA A 241 -14.91 -2.20 -3.27
N PHE A 242 -15.07 -3.02 -4.31
CA PHE A 242 -15.65 -4.36 -4.18
C PHE A 242 -14.84 -5.24 -3.23
N HIS A 243 -13.51 -5.22 -3.35
CA HIS A 243 -12.59 -6.03 -2.53
C HIS A 243 -12.15 -5.36 -1.23
N CYS A 244 -12.65 -4.17 -0.88
CA CYS A 244 -12.22 -3.47 0.34
C CYS A 244 -12.71 -4.18 1.61
N VAL A 245 -11.97 -4.06 2.70
CA VAL A 245 -12.28 -4.68 3.99
C VAL A 245 -13.70 -4.35 4.48
N TYR A 246 -14.17 -3.14 4.20
CA TYR A 246 -15.49 -2.65 4.61
C TYR A 246 -16.64 -3.23 3.78
N ASN A 247 -16.36 -3.76 2.58
CA ASN A 247 -17.37 -4.44 1.76
C ASN A 247 -17.46 -5.96 2.02
N GLN A 248 -16.57 -6.53 2.84
CA GLN A 248 -16.55 -7.98 3.10
C GLN A 248 -17.84 -8.50 3.77
N LYS A 249 -18.51 -7.64 4.56
CA LYS A 249 -19.79 -7.99 5.23
C LYS A 249 -21.01 -7.64 4.39
N ALA A 250 -20.98 -6.50 3.69
CA ALA A 250 -22.12 -5.99 2.94
C ALA A 250 -22.24 -6.56 1.53
N ILE A 251 -21.11 -6.89 0.90
CA ILE A 251 -21.00 -7.52 -0.43
C ILE A 251 -21.79 -6.77 -1.50
N TRP A 252 -21.71 -5.44 -1.49
CA TRP A 252 -22.25 -4.60 -2.57
C TRP A 252 -21.55 -4.92 -3.88
N LYS A 253 -22.31 -5.09 -4.96
CA LYS A 253 -21.72 -5.31 -6.28
C LYS A 253 -21.24 -3.99 -6.90
N PRO A 254 -20.24 -4.02 -7.79
CA PRO A 254 -19.73 -2.81 -8.45
C PRO A 254 -20.80 -1.94 -9.12
N GLU A 255 -21.81 -2.56 -9.73
CA GLU A 255 -22.95 -1.90 -10.38
C GLU A 255 -23.91 -1.21 -9.41
N GLU A 256 -23.83 -1.51 -8.11
CA GLU A 256 -24.63 -0.89 -7.06
C GLU A 256 -23.87 0.23 -6.34
N MET A 257 -22.58 0.41 -6.61
CA MET A 257 -21.73 1.39 -5.94
C MET A 257 -21.95 2.80 -6.47
N SER A 258 -21.83 3.78 -5.58
CA SER A 258 -21.98 5.20 -5.90
C SER A 258 -20.69 5.92 -5.56
N PHE A 259 -20.12 6.63 -6.53
CA PHE A 259 -18.86 7.34 -6.37
C PHE A 259 -19.05 8.86 -6.40
N VAL A 260 -18.44 9.53 -5.43
CA VAL A 260 -18.30 10.99 -5.41
C VAL A 260 -16.82 11.35 -5.54
N LEU A 261 -16.51 12.31 -6.41
CA LEU A 261 -15.13 12.65 -6.76
C LEU A 261 -14.89 14.13 -6.49
N TYR A 262 -13.75 14.43 -5.88
CA TYR A 262 -13.34 15.79 -5.57
C TYR A 262 -11.95 16.06 -6.12
N LYS A 263 -11.83 17.13 -6.89
CA LYS A 263 -10.56 17.76 -7.21
C LYS A 263 -10.15 18.67 -6.06
N ILE A 264 -8.89 18.62 -5.67
CA ILE A 264 -8.31 19.57 -4.72
C ILE A 264 -7.90 20.83 -5.50
N VAL A 265 -8.37 22.00 -5.08
CA VAL A 265 -8.04 23.26 -5.74
C VAL A 265 -6.60 23.65 -5.37
N GLN A 266 -5.76 23.94 -6.36
CA GLN A 266 -4.38 24.39 -6.13
C GLN A 266 -4.37 25.82 -5.59
N ASN A 267 -4.05 25.98 -4.31
CA ASN A 267 -3.94 27.26 -3.63
C ASN A 267 -3.07 27.14 -2.36
N GLU A 268 -3.09 28.15 -1.50
CA GLU A 268 -2.28 28.16 -0.27
C GLU A 268 -2.61 27.00 0.69
N LYS A 269 -3.87 26.56 0.76
CA LYS A 269 -4.30 25.47 1.65
C LYS A 269 -3.81 24.10 1.18
N SER A 270 -3.71 23.91 -0.13
CA SER A 270 -3.30 22.63 -0.74
C SER A 270 -1.81 22.59 -1.11
N ARG A 271 -1.06 23.65 -0.85
CA ARG A 271 0.37 23.76 -1.19
C ARG A 271 1.19 22.57 -0.71
N ALA A 272 0.95 22.10 0.51
CA ALA A 272 1.68 20.98 1.11
C ALA A 272 1.52 19.64 0.35
N TYR A 273 0.51 19.52 -0.50
CA TYR A 273 0.29 18.33 -1.33
C TYR A 273 0.86 18.52 -2.73
N TYR A 274 0.84 19.75 -3.24
CA TYR A 274 1.27 20.11 -4.60
C TYR A 274 2.78 20.36 -4.72
N ASP A 275 3.45 20.69 -3.61
CA ASP A 275 4.91 20.89 -3.54
C ASP A 275 5.70 19.56 -3.50
N GLU A 276 5.01 18.41 -3.56
CA GLU A 276 5.59 17.05 -3.62
C GLU A 276 5.23 16.35 -4.96
N PRO A 277 5.68 16.86 -6.13
CA PRO A 277 5.22 16.41 -7.45
C PRO A 277 5.52 14.93 -7.76
N ASP A 278 6.56 14.36 -7.14
CA ASP A 278 6.91 12.94 -7.31
C ASP A 278 6.00 11.99 -6.49
N LEU A 279 5.18 12.55 -5.57
CA LEU A 279 4.30 11.82 -4.64
C LEU A 279 2.81 12.21 -4.79
N SER A 280 2.49 13.05 -5.77
CA SER A 280 1.15 13.59 -5.98
C SER A 280 0.84 13.72 -7.48
N TRP A 281 -0.45 13.64 -7.85
CA TRP A 281 -1.10 13.81 -9.16
C TRP A 281 -0.69 12.96 -10.37
N GLY A 282 0.51 12.38 -10.41
CA GLY A 282 0.98 11.59 -11.57
C GLY A 282 0.73 12.30 -12.92
N ALA A 283 0.19 11.56 -13.90
CA ALA A 283 -0.11 12.07 -15.24
C ALA A 283 -1.40 12.92 -15.33
N ASP A 284 -2.19 13.02 -14.25
CA ASP A 284 -3.52 13.64 -14.28
C ASP A 284 -3.45 15.18 -14.28
N GLY A 285 -2.34 15.76 -13.79
CA GLY A 285 -2.14 17.21 -13.71
C GLY A 285 -2.90 17.90 -12.58
N PHE A 286 -3.62 17.17 -11.73
CA PHE A 286 -4.27 17.68 -10.52
C PHE A 286 -4.42 16.59 -9.46
N ILE A 287 -4.56 16.99 -8.19
CA ILE A 287 -4.83 16.06 -7.09
C ILE A 287 -6.33 15.83 -6.98
N HIS A 288 -6.73 14.57 -6.83
CA HIS A 288 -8.11 14.18 -6.59
C HIS A 288 -8.24 13.12 -5.51
N VAL A 289 -9.45 13.02 -4.99
CA VAL A 289 -9.93 11.94 -4.13
C VAL A 289 -11.29 11.48 -4.64
N LEU A 290 -11.50 10.18 -4.64
CA LEU A 290 -12.80 9.57 -4.84
C LEU A 290 -13.22 8.80 -3.59
N PHE A 291 -14.52 8.80 -3.33
CA PHE A 291 -15.15 8.02 -2.26
C PHE A 291 -16.26 7.16 -2.86
N GLU A 292 -16.38 5.93 -2.38
CA GLU A 292 -17.55 5.09 -2.61
C GLU A 292 -18.48 5.18 -1.38
N GLU A 293 -19.72 5.65 -1.60
CA GLU A 293 -20.63 6.07 -0.54
C GLU A 293 -21.14 4.92 0.34
N LYS A 294 -21.24 3.70 -0.18
CA LYS A 294 -21.84 2.56 0.55
C LYS A 294 -20.84 1.80 1.42
N THR A 295 -19.63 1.61 0.92
CA THR A 295 -18.54 0.86 1.54
C THR A 295 -17.60 1.78 2.32
N GLY A 296 -17.64 3.08 2.05
CA GLY A 296 -16.67 4.04 2.55
C GLY A 296 -15.28 3.83 1.95
N PHE A 297 -15.13 3.05 0.88
CA PHE A 297 -13.87 2.97 0.14
C PHE A 297 -13.45 4.37 -0.33
N TYR A 298 -12.15 4.64 -0.35
CA TYR A 298 -11.60 5.87 -0.90
C TYR A 298 -10.29 5.60 -1.62
N ALA A 299 -9.96 6.45 -2.57
CA ALA A 299 -8.65 6.48 -3.22
C ALA A 299 -8.27 7.91 -3.56
N SER A 300 -6.99 8.24 -3.44
CA SER A 300 -6.45 9.52 -3.90
C SER A 300 -5.16 9.29 -4.68
N ASN A 301 -4.90 10.14 -5.68
CA ASN A 301 -3.63 10.17 -6.40
C ASN A 301 -2.55 10.99 -5.65
N SER A 302 -2.80 11.42 -4.40
CA SER A 302 -1.81 11.97 -3.48
C SER A 302 -1.62 11.03 -2.30
N GLN A 303 -0.38 10.59 -2.07
CA GLN A 303 -0.05 9.70 -0.96
C GLN A 303 -0.35 10.38 0.38
N ARG A 304 0.10 11.64 0.52
CA ARG A 304 -0.15 12.44 1.71
C ARG A 304 -1.63 12.57 2.02
N LEU A 305 -2.44 12.92 1.01
CA LEU A 305 -3.89 13.03 1.18
C LEU A 305 -4.52 11.69 1.54
N SER A 306 -4.08 10.59 0.93
CA SER A 306 -4.58 9.24 1.25
C SER A 306 -4.33 8.85 2.71
N ILE A 307 -3.17 9.22 3.26
CA ILE A 307 -2.79 8.98 4.66
C ILE A 307 -3.62 9.88 5.59
N GLU A 308 -3.72 11.18 5.29
CA GLU A 308 -4.51 12.13 6.10
C GLU A 308 -6.01 11.73 6.14
N ILE A 309 -6.57 11.25 5.02
CA ILE A 309 -7.94 10.68 4.98
C ILE A 309 -8.05 9.41 5.83
N GLY A 310 -7.09 8.49 5.72
CA GLY A 310 -7.09 7.25 6.49
C GLY A 310 -7.05 7.49 7.99
N LEU A 311 -6.23 8.44 8.42
CA LEU A 311 -6.16 8.90 9.80
C LEU A 311 -7.46 9.57 10.24
N ALA A 312 -8.01 10.47 9.45
CA ALA A 312 -9.27 11.14 9.76
C ALA A 312 -10.44 10.16 9.87
N ARG A 313 -10.47 9.13 9.00
CA ARG A 313 -11.48 8.07 9.03
C ARG A 313 -11.43 7.27 10.31
N GLY A 314 -10.23 7.00 10.82
CA GLY A 314 -10.03 6.15 11.97
C GLY A 314 -10.27 4.67 11.69
N VAL A 315 -10.12 3.86 12.73
CA VAL A 315 -10.35 2.41 12.70
C VAL A 315 -11.38 2.01 13.74
N SER A 316 -11.95 0.81 13.61
CA SER A 316 -12.93 0.32 14.59
C SER A 316 -12.30 0.20 15.98
N LYS A 317 -13.12 0.32 17.02
CA LYS A 317 -12.67 0.07 18.40
C LYS A 317 -12.07 -1.34 18.54
N GLU A 318 -12.69 -2.32 17.90
CA GLU A 318 -12.19 -3.70 17.84
C GLU A 318 -10.77 -3.76 17.27
N SER A 319 -10.50 -3.07 16.16
CA SER A 319 -9.17 -2.99 15.52
C SER A 319 -8.10 -2.41 16.47
N ILE A 320 -8.45 -1.42 17.29
CA ILE A 320 -7.56 -0.83 18.30
C ILE A 320 -7.35 -1.77 19.51
N GLU A 321 -8.33 -2.60 19.84
CA GLU A 321 -8.26 -3.56 20.95
C GLU A 321 -7.50 -4.83 20.57
N THR A 322 -7.67 -5.30 19.34
CA THR A 322 -7.00 -6.49 18.79
C THR A 322 -5.66 -6.17 18.13
N GLU A 323 -5.34 -4.88 17.98
CA GLU A 323 -4.15 -4.38 17.28
C GLU A 323 -4.03 -5.02 15.88
N ASP A 324 -5.15 -5.04 15.16
CA ASP A 324 -5.22 -5.63 13.82
C ASP A 324 -4.40 -4.81 12.81
N TYR A 325 -4.39 -5.29 11.57
CA TYR A 325 -3.61 -4.66 10.51
C TYR A 325 -4.07 -3.25 10.15
N SER A 326 -5.36 -2.94 10.28
CA SER A 326 -5.86 -1.59 10.01
C SER A 326 -5.27 -0.61 11.04
N PHE A 327 -5.23 -1.01 12.32
CA PHE A 327 -4.60 -0.24 13.38
C PHE A 327 -3.09 -0.11 13.17
N LYS A 328 -2.38 -1.23 12.95
CA LYS A 328 -0.92 -1.24 12.73
C LYS A 328 -0.50 -0.45 11.49
N GLY A 329 -1.30 -0.49 10.42
CA GLY A 329 -1.05 0.29 9.21
C GLY A 329 -1.06 1.80 9.49
N ILE A 330 -2.10 2.29 10.18
CA ILE A 330 -2.18 3.69 10.58
C ILE A 330 -1.03 4.07 11.54
N LEU A 331 -0.74 3.20 12.51
CA LEU A 331 0.35 3.39 13.47
C LEU A 331 1.71 3.55 12.77
N ALA A 332 2.00 2.71 11.76
CA ALA A 332 3.23 2.76 10.99
C ALA A 332 3.39 4.09 10.25
N TYR A 333 2.32 4.61 9.64
CA TYR A 333 2.37 5.91 8.98
C TYR A 333 2.61 7.06 9.96
N LEU A 334 2.01 7.03 11.16
CA LEU A 334 2.27 8.02 12.20
C LEU A 334 3.73 8.01 12.66
N ALA A 335 4.29 6.81 12.87
CA ALA A 335 5.69 6.65 13.26
C ALA A 335 6.66 7.15 12.18
N ILE A 336 6.40 6.83 10.91
CA ILE A 336 7.19 7.33 9.77
C ILE A 336 7.16 8.86 9.75
N ALA A 337 5.99 9.48 9.85
CA ALA A 337 5.91 10.93 9.72
C ALA A 337 6.50 11.69 10.91
N GLU A 338 6.37 11.18 12.14
CA GLU A 338 7.06 11.79 13.29
C GLU A 338 8.58 11.78 13.06
N SER A 339 9.12 10.65 12.56
CA SER A 339 10.56 10.52 12.28
C SER A 339 11.07 11.48 11.18
N GLU A 340 10.16 11.97 10.34
CA GLU A 340 10.44 12.96 9.29
C GLU A 340 10.23 14.41 9.76
N GLY A 341 9.82 14.63 11.01
CA GLY A 341 9.41 15.94 11.52
C GLY A 341 8.13 16.47 10.87
N ARG A 342 7.38 15.61 10.18
CA ARG A 342 6.09 15.96 9.58
C ARG A 342 5.03 15.87 10.67
N LYS A 343 4.31 16.97 10.90
CA LYS A 343 3.01 16.88 11.58
C LYS A 343 2.02 16.25 10.62
N ILE A 344 1.70 14.97 10.82
CA ILE A 344 0.42 14.48 10.30
C ILE A 344 -0.66 14.93 11.25
N ASP A 345 -1.67 15.59 10.68
CA ASP A 345 -2.83 16.07 11.38
C ASP A 345 -4.04 15.39 10.74
N PRO A 346 -4.84 14.59 11.48
CA PRO A 346 -6.08 14.04 10.94
C PRO A 346 -6.97 15.19 10.46
N LEU A 347 -7.40 15.13 9.19
CA LEU A 347 -8.17 16.18 8.50
C LEU A 347 -9.22 16.89 9.35
#